data_AF-A0A821MIR4-F1
#
_entry.id   AF-A0A821MIR4-F1
#
_cell.length_a   1.000
_cell.length_b   1.000
_cell.length_c   1.000
_cell.angle_alpha   90.00
_cell.angle_beta   90.00
_cell.angle_gamma   90.00
#
_symmetry.space_group_name_H-M   'P 1'
#
loop_
_entity.id
_entity.type
_entity.pdbx_description
1 polymer ?
#
loop_
_entity_poly.entity_id
_entity_poly.type
_entity_poly.pdbx_seq_one_letter_code
_entity_poly.pdbx_strand_id
1 'polypeptide(L)'
;WQKPFEITGHLIGYELEWYQMNNTQLNLSNRSIIEIEPELTTYKINNLSATTWYIISVRAKTRKGFGAKRSASIESGYPPEMPSPPTNLEIISIEKRSVTIKFSPGYTGKTNILRYIVQIQMRSNNSQWDNIQVIEKKLFFVFVLKLK
;
A
#
# COMPACT_ATOMS: atom_id res chain seq x y z
N TRP A 1 17.58 8.75 2.18
CA TRP A 1 19.03 8.92 2.43
C TRP A 1 19.25 10.26 3.14
N GLN A 2 20.50 10.63 3.44
CA GLN A 2 20.86 11.94 3.99
C GLN A 2 21.77 12.69 3.00
N LYS A 3 21.85 14.02 3.13
CA LYS A 3 22.76 14.82 2.32
C LYS A 3 24.22 14.43 2.61
N PRO A 4 25.10 14.35 1.60
CA PRO A 4 26.51 14.03 1.83
C PRO A 4 27.19 15.09 2.71
N PHE A 5 28.04 14.65 3.64
CA PHE A 5 28.79 15.55 4.54
C PHE A 5 29.92 16.29 3.80
N GLU A 6 30.59 15.60 2.87
CA GLU A 6 31.63 16.16 2.01
C GLU A 6 31.10 16.27 0.57
N ILE A 7 30.86 17.49 0.11
CA ILE A 7 30.46 17.76 -1.27
C ILE A 7 31.63 18.47 -1.94
N THR A 8 32.39 17.76 -2.77
CA THR A 8 33.45 18.35 -3.61
C THR A 8 32.85 19.06 -4.83
N GLY A 9 32.13 20.14 -4.59
CA GLY A 9 31.50 20.97 -5.62
C GLY A 9 30.08 21.42 -5.25
N HIS A 10 29.33 21.91 -6.23
CA HIS A 10 27.92 22.23 -6.06
C HIS A 10 27.07 20.98 -6.33
N LEU A 11 26.31 20.52 -5.33
CA LEU A 11 25.33 19.44 -5.48
C LEU A 11 24.24 19.88 -6.44
N ILE A 12 23.98 19.09 -7.49
CA ILE A 12 22.95 19.37 -8.49
C ILE A 12 21.80 18.36 -8.45
N GLY A 13 21.97 17.25 -7.73
CA GLY A 13 20.92 16.26 -7.52
C GLY A 13 21.44 14.93 -7.01
N TYR A 14 20.60 13.90 -7.08
CA TYR A 14 20.94 12.51 -6.84
C TYR A 14 20.55 11.66 -8.03
N GLU A 15 21.24 10.55 -8.23
CA GLU A 15 20.81 9.48 -9.12
C GLU A 15 20.41 8.28 -8.26
N LEU A 16 19.17 7.84 -8.44
CA LEU A 16 18.63 6.64 -7.81
C LEU A 16 18.50 5.55 -8.86
N GLU A 17 19.14 4.41 -8.62
CA GLU A 17 19.05 3.23 -9.47
C GLU A 17 18.49 2.04 -8.69
N TRP A 18 17.70 1.20 -9.33
CA TRP A 18 17.29 -0.09 -8.78
C TRP A 18 17.20 -1.17 -9.86
N TYR A 19 17.45 -2.41 -9.47
CA TYR A 19 17.38 -3.57 -10.36
C TYR A 19 17.08 -4.84 -9.57
N GLN A 20 16.53 -5.84 -10.27
CA GLN A 20 16.17 -7.14 -9.70
C GLN A 20 17.40 -8.03 -9.52
N MET A 21 17.38 -8.85 -8.48
CA MET A 21 18.36 -9.89 -8.22
C MET A 21 17.70 -11.26 -8.45
N ASN A 22 18.14 -11.99 -9.47
CA ASN A 22 17.59 -13.29 -9.82
C ASN A 22 18.55 -14.38 -9.33
N ASN A 23 18.10 -15.28 -8.45
CA ASN A 23 18.84 -16.47 -8.01
C ASN A 23 20.35 -16.22 -7.80
N THR A 24 20.70 -15.18 -7.04
CA THR A 24 22.07 -14.71 -6.72
C THR A 24 22.83 -13.87 -7.76
N GLN A 25 22.25 -13.59 -8.93
CA GLN A 25 22.87 -12.75 -9.96
C GLN A 25 22.15 -11.42 -10.18
N LEU A 26 22.93 -10.35 -10.43
CA LEU A 26 22.42 -9.02 -10.71
C LEU A 26 21.78 -9.00 -12.10
N ASN A 27 20.48 -8.73 -12.19
CA ASN A 27 19.81 -8.55 -13.49
C ASN A 27 19.91 -7.08 -13.91
N LEU A 28 21.05 -6.71 -14.49
CA LEU A 28 21.31 -5.35 -14.95
C LEU A 28 20.50 -4.95 -16.19
N SER A 29 19.94 -5.92 -16.91
CA SER A 29 19.09 -5.71 -18.09
C SER A 29 17.84 -4.89 -17.77
N ASN A 30 17.30 -5.08 -16.56
CA ASN A 30 16.09 -4.41 -16.07
C ASN A 30 16.41 -3.28 -15.08
N ARG A 31 17.58 -2.64 -15.23
CA ARG A 31 17.99 -1.52 -14.37
C ARG A 31 17.18 -0.28 -14.70
N SER A 32 16.52 0.26 -13.68
CA SER A 32 15.86 1.56 -13.74
C SER A 32 16.74 2.62 -13.08
N ILE A 33 16.78 3.81 -13.67
CA ILE A 33 17.54 4.96 -13.18
C ILE A 33 16.65 6.20 -13.26
N ILE A 34 16.68 7.02 -12.21
CA ILE A 34 16.05 8.34 -12.20
C ILE A 34 17.01 9.37 -11.58
N GLU A 35 16.84 10.63 -11.99
CA GLU A 35 17.47 11.77 -11.34
C GLU A 35 16.50 12.44 -10.36
N ILE A 36 17.02 12.94 -9.25
CA ILE A 36 16.26 13.50 -8.13
C ILE A 36 16.87 14.84 -7.77
N GLU A 37 16.01 15.82 -7.46
CA GLU A 37 16.38 17.17 -7.08
C GLU A 37 17.26 17.19 -5.80
N PRO A 38 18.16 18.17 -5.67
CA PRO A 38 19.12 18.22 -4.55
C PRO A 38 18.47 18.51 -3.19
N GLU A 39 17.25 19.07 -3.14
CA GLU A 39 16.51 19.26 -1.89
C GLU A 39 15.91 17.95 -1.35
N LEU A 40 15.61 16.99 -2.23
CA LEU A 40 14.96 15.75 -1.86
C LEU A 40 15.96 14.71 -1.36
N THR A 41 15.59 14.07 -0.26
CA THR A 41 16.38 13.01 0.37
C THR A 41 15.59 11.71 0.52
N THR A 42 14.35 11.69 0.04
CA THR A 42 13.43 10.57 0.11
C THR A 42 12.73 10.44 -1.24
N TYR A 43 12.53 9.20 -1.69
CA TYR A 43 11.81 8.91 -2.92
C TYR A 43 11.04 7.60 -2.78
N LYS A 44 9.83 7.54 -3.36
CA LYS A 44 8.98 6.35 -3.35
C LYS A 44 9.04 5.67 -4.71
N ILE A 45 9.67 4.50 -4.76
CA ILE A 45 9.68 3.63 -5.94
C ILE A 45 8.32 2.90 -6.02
N ASN A 46 7.69 2.92 -7.19
CA ASN A 46 6.41 2.25 -7.44
C ASN A 46 6.58 1.12 -8.45
N ASN A 47 5.56 0.25 -8.58
CA ASN A 47 5.50 -0.83 -9.57
C ASN A 47 6.65 -1.84 -9.49
N LEU A 48 7.13 -2.15 -8.28
CA LEU A 48 8.04 -3.27 -8.06
C LEU A 48 7.27 -4.59 -8.21
N SER A 49 7.88 -5.57 -8.89
CA SER A 49 7.40 -6.95 -8.87
C SER A 49 7.42 -7.49 -7.44
N ALA A 50 6.37 -8.20 -7.03
CA ALA A 50 6.24 -8.74 -5.68
C ALA A 50 7.18 -9.92 -5.43
N THR A 51 7.47 -10.22 -4.16
CA THR A 51 8.33 -11.35 -3.73
C THR A 51 9.63 -11.44 -4.52
N THR A 52 10.21 -10.28 -4.83
CA THR A 52 11.41 -10.14 -5.67
C THR A 52 12.46 -9.35 -4.91
N TRP A 53 13.71 -9.81 -4.98
CA TRP A 53 14.86 -9.13 -4.40
C TRP A 53 15.31 -7.98 -5.29
N TYR A 54 15.54 -6.82 -4.70
CA TYR A 54 16.04 -5.63 -5.37
C TYR A 54 17.30 -5.13 -4.69
N ILE A 55 18.23 -4.63 -5.49
CA ILE A 55 19.30 -3.75 -5.02
C ILE A 55 18.95 -2.33 -5.45
N ILE A 56 18.91 -1.43 -4.48
CA ILE A 56 18.63 -0.02 -4.67
C ILE A 56 19.90 0.73 -4.32
N SER A 57 20.37 1.61 -5.20
CA SER A 57 21.55 2.42 -4.97
C SER A 57 21.28 3.89 -5.23
N VAL A 58 21.84 4.75 -4.39
CA VAL A 58 21.77 6.20 -4.55
C VAL A 58 23.19 6.77 -4.59
N ARG A 59 23.42 7.74 -5.47
CA ARG A 59 24.66 8.53 -5.51
C ARG A 59 24.37 10.01 -5.72
N ALA A 60 25.21 10.86 -5.11
CA ALA A 60 25.12 12.29 -5.31
C ALA A 60 25.66 12.68 -6.70
N LYS A 61 25.03 13.66 -7.33
CA LYS A 61 25.45 14.26 -8.61
C LYS A 61 25.89 15.69 -8.35
N THR A 62 27.11 16.03 -8.75
CA THR A 62 27.70 17.37 -8.64
C THR A 62 28.09 17.87 -10.03
N ARG A 63 28.42 19.17 -10.16
CA ARG A 63 28.97 19.71 -11.43
C ARG A 63 30.25 19.01 -11.91
N LYS A 64 31.01 18.39 -11.00
CA LYS A 64 32.23 17.63 -11.35
C LYS A 64 31.93 16.19 -11.75
N GLY A 65 30.73 15.68 -11.47
CA GLY A 65 30.34 14.30 -11.74
C GLY A 65 29.65 13.63 -10.56
N PHE A 66 29.58 12.31 -10.61
CA PHE A 66 28.91 11.49 -9.60
C PHE A 66 29.83 11.13 -8.43
N GLY A 67 29.28 11.19 -7.22
CA GLY A 67 29.92 10.68 -6.02
C GLY A 67 29.79 9.16 -5.86
N ALA A 68 30.22 8.66 -4.70
CA ALA A 68 30.13 7.26 -4.35
C ALA A 68 28.67 6.77 -4.27
N LYS A 69 28.45 5.53 -4.72
CA LYS A 69 27.17 4.84 -4.60
C LYS A 69 26.99 4.27 -3.19
N ARG A 70 25.79 4.42 -2.65
CA ARG A 70 25.33 3.74 -1.44
C ARG A 70 24.19 2.81 -1.81
N SER A 71 24.37 1.52 -1.58
CA SER A 71 23.43 0.47 -1.96
C SER A 71 22.78 -0.19 -0.76
N ALA A 72 21.54 -0.62 -0.92
CA ALA A 72 20.79 -1.44 0.03
C ALA A 72 20.04 -2.53 -0.73
N SER A 73 19.95 -3.71 -0.12
CA SER A 73 19.19 -4.84 -0.67
C SER A 73 17.90 -5.00 0.12
N ILE A 74 16.79 -5.16 -0.59
CA ILE A 74 15.47 -5.39 0.00
C ILE A 74 14.74 -6.50 -0.74
N GLU A 75 13.85 -7.19 -0.03
CA GLU A 75 12.85 -8.05 -0.65
C GLU A 75 11.51 -7.29 -0.68
N SER A 76 10.88 -7.25 -1.84
CA SER A 76 9.54 -6.68 -1.99
C SER A 76 8.49 -7.60 -1.34
N GLY A 77 7.49 -6.99 -0.71
CA GLY A 77 6.42 -7.73 -0.04
C GLY A 77 5.53 -8.53 -1.00
N TYR A 78 4.58 -9.25 -0.42
CA TYR A 78 3.54 -9.96 -1.18
C TYR A 78 2.59 -8.97 -1.86
N PRO A 79 2.09 -9.29 -3.07
CA PRO A 79 1.08 -8.47 -3.69
C PRO A 79 -0.21 -8.57 -2.87
N PRO A 80 -0.97 -7.47 -2.74
CA PRO A 80 -2.28 -7.54 -2.11
C PRO A 80 -3.20 -8.46 -2.92
N GLU A 81 -3.85 -9.37 -2.22
CA GLU A 81 -4.85 -10.29 -2.76
C GLU A 81 -6.26 -9.77 -2.46
N MET A 82 -7.25 -10.29 -3.17
CA MET A 82 -8.64 -9.94 -2.89
C MET A 82 -9.00 -10.45 -1.48
N PRO A 83 -9.54 -9.60 -0.59
CA PRO A 83 -10.00 -10.06 0.71
C PRO A 83 -11.19 -11.01 0.52
N SER A 84 -11.28 -12.03 1.36
CA SER A 84 -12.43 -12.92 1.40
C SER A 84 -13.64 -12.21 2.02
N PRO A 85 -14.87 -12.64 1.69
CA PRO A 85 -16.07 -12.09 2.31
C PRO A 85 -16.02 -12.27 3.84
N PRO A 86 -16.61 -11.32 4.60
CA PRO A 86 -16.78 -11.49 6.05
C PRO A 86 -17.64 -12.73 6.34
N THR A 87 -17.38 -13.37 7.48
CA THR A 87 -18.07 -14.58 7.92
C THR A 87 -18.85 -14.31 9.21
N ASN A 88 -19.67 -15.27 9.64
CA ASN A 88 -20.43 -15.20 10.91
C ASN A 88 -21.28 -13.92 11.02
N LEU A 89 -22.04 -13.60 9.96
CA LEU A 89 -22.97 -12.47 9.98
C LEU A 89 -24.14 -12.81 10.91
N GLU A 90 -24.24 -12.08 12.01
CA GLU A 90 -25.24 -12.27 13.05
C GLU A 90 -25.99 -10.96 13.31
N ILE A 91 -27.30 -11.07 13.51
CA ILE A 91 -28.12 -9.95 13.98
C ILE A 91 -28.12 -9.99 15.50
N ILE A 92 -27.54 -8.95 16.11
CA ILE A 92 -27.45 -8.81 17.57
C ILE A 92 -28.76 -8.26 18.14
N SER A 93 -29.32 -7.23 17.50
CA SER A 93 -30.55 -6.60 17.97
C SER A 93 -31.33 -5.98 16.82
N ILE A 94 -32.65 -5.97 16.98
CA ILE A 94 -33.58 -5.31 16.08
C ILE A 94 -34.40 -4.33 16.90
N GLU A 95 -34.28 -3.06 16.56
CA GLU A 95 -35.03 -1.94 17.11
C GLU A 95 -35.99 -1.41 16.05
N LYS A 96 -36.96 -0.57 16.47
CA LYS A 96 -38.00 -0.03 15.56
C LYS A 96 -37.44 0.66 14.31
N ARG A 97 -36.27 1.26 14.40
CA ARG A 97 -35.58 1.94 13.30
C ARG A 97 -34.10 1.60 13.24
N SER A 98 -33.69 0.51 13.89
CA SER A 98 -32.28 0.14 13.88
C SER A 98 -32.06 -1.35 13.86
N VAL A 99 -30.99 -1.78 13.21
CA VAL A 99 -30.54 -3.18 13.29
C VAL A 99 -29.07 -3.17 13.66
N THR A 100 -28.72 -3.97 14.67
CA THR A 100 -27.33 -4.19 15.05
C THR A 100 -26.84 -5.49 14.46
N ILE A 101 -25.78 -5.42 13.66
CA ILE A 101 -25.13 -6.61 13.08
C ILE A 101 -23.69 -6.76 13.59
N LYS A 102 -23.27 -8.02 13.68
CA LYS A 102 -21.89 -8.44 13.95
C LYS A 102 -21.43 -9.35 12.84
N PHE A 103 -20.16 -9.22 12.46
CA PHE A 103 -19.52 -10.16 11.54
C PHE A 103 -18.05 -10.30 11.91
N SER A 104 -17.43 -11.37 11.43
CA SER A 104 -16.00 -11.63 11.56
C SER A 104 -15.29 -11.27 10.25
N PRO A 105 -14.11 -10.62 10.31
CA PRO A 105 -13.32 -10.36 9.10
C PRO A 105 -12.91 -11.68 8.45
N GLY A 106 -13.06 -11.78 7.12
CA GLY A 106 -12.48 -12.87 6.34
C GLY A 106 -10.97 -12.72 6.19
N TYR A 107 -10.37 -13.55 5.34
CA TYR A 107 -8.97 -13.39 4.94
C TYR A 107 -8.73 -11.99 4.37
N THR A 108 -7.71 -11.28 4.87
CA THR A 108 -7.49 -9.86 4.55
C THR A 108 -6.72 -9.62 3.26
N GLY A 109 -6.34 -10.67 2.53
CA GLY A 109 -5.66 -10.53 1.24
C GLY A 109 -4.21 -10.05 1.35
N LYS A 110 -3.46 -10.52 2.35
CA LYS A 110 -2.05 -10.11 2.62
C LYS A 110 -1.86 -8.59 2.84
N THR A 111 -2.95 -7.87 3.08
CA THR A 111 -2.95 -6.43 3.33
C THR A 111 -3.99 -6.07 4.40
N ASN A 112 -4.09 -4.79 4.73
CA ASN A 112 -5.10 -4.27 5.64
C ASN A 112 -6.43 -4.06 4.89
N ILE A 113 -7.53 -4.55 5.45
CA ILE A 113 -8.88 -4.21 4.97
C ILE A 113 -9.13 -2.72 5.20
N LEU A 114 -9.43 -1.99 4.13
CA LEU A 114 -9.69 -0.56 4.15
C LEU A 114 -11.09 -0.22 4.65
N ARG A 115 -12.11 -0.91 4.14
CA ARG A 115 -13.52 -0.62 4.41
C ARG A 115 -14.41 -1.85 4.28
N TYR A 116 -15.56 -1.80 4.95
CA TYR A 116 -16.68 -2.72 4.73
C TYR A 116 -17.84 -1.98 4.07
N ILE A 117 -18.58 -2.66 3.20
CA ILE A 117 -19.78 -2.16 2.55
C ILE A 117 -20.97 -2.95 3.11
N VAL A 118 -21.96 -2.25 3.65
CA VAL A 118 -23.18 -2.87 4.16
C VAL A 118 -24.35 -2.47 3.27
N GLN A 119 -25.02 -3.48 2.70
CA GLN A 119 -26.16 -3.33 1.79
C GLN A 119 -27.40 -3.96 2.42
N ILE A 120 -28.57 -3.35 2.22
CA ILE A 120 -29.85 -3.89 2.67
C ILE A 120 -30.83 -3.85 1.51
N GLN A 121 -31.65 -4.89 1.45
CA GLN A 121 -32.79 -4.96 0.55
C GLN A 121 -34.08 -4.97 1.38
N MET A 122 -34.92 -3.96 1.18
CA MET A 122 -36.24 -3.93 1.83
C MET A 122 -37.22 -4.76 0.99
N ARG A 123 -37.95 -5.68 1.64
CA ARG A 123 -38.92 -6.57 0.96
C ARG A 123 -40.04 -5.80 0.22
N SER A 124 -40.30 -4.55 0.60
CA SER A 124 -41.29 -3.68 -0.06
C SER A 124 -40.85 -3.20 -1.45
N ASN A 125 -39.54 -3.13 -1.72
CA ASN A 125 -38.99 -2.73 -3.03
C ASN A 125 -38.32 -3.95 -3.64
N ASN A 126 -39.10 -4.73 -4.38
CA ASN A 126 -38.77 -6.09 -4.83
C ASN A 126 -37.63 -6.21 -5.87
N SER A 127 -36.65 -5.27 -5.92
CA SER A 127 -35.61 -5.32 -6.94
C SER A 127 -34.37 -4.41 -6.77
N GLN A 128 -34.23 -3.57 -5.71
CA GLN A 128 -33.06 -2.68 -5.60
C GLN A 128 -32.34 -2.81 -4.26
N TRP A 129 -31.04 -3.11 -4.33
CA TRP A 129 -30.13 -3.02 -3.19
C TRP A 129 -29.78 -1.56 -2.97
N ASP A 130 -30.04 -1.06 -1.77
CA ASP A 130 -29.58 0.28 -1.38
C ASP A 130 -28.26 0.16 -0.64
N ASN A 131 -27.24 0.89 -1.14
CA ASN A 131 -25.99 1.09 -0.43
C ASN A 131 -26.25 2.08 0.70
N ILE A 132 -26.35 1.59 1.92
CA ILE A 132 -26.75 2.44 3.04
C ILE A 132 -25.52 3.06 3.69
N GLN A 133 -24.44 2.30 3.93
CA GLN A 133 -23.21 2.84 4.53
C GLN A 133 -21.91 2.16 4.08
N VAL A 134 -20.88 2.99 3.92
CA VAL A 134 -19.48 2.59 3.79
C VAL A 134 -18.82 2.81 5.14
N ILE A 135 -18.17 1.78 5.67
CA ILE A 135 -17.65 1.77 7.03
C ILE A 135 -16.14 1.64 7.02
N GLU A 136 -15.44 2.62 7.61
CA GLU A 136 -14.00 2.55 7.86
C GLU A 136 -13.69 1.60 9.03
N LYS A 137 -12.61 0.82 8.92
CA LYS A 137 -12.26 -0.20 9.93
C LYS A 137 -12.06 0.42 11.33
N LYS A 138 -12.83 -0.04 12.32
CA LYS A 138 -12.54 0.11 13.77
C LYS A 138 -12.44 -1.27 14.41
N LEU A 139 -11.63 -1.36 15.48
CA LEU A 139 -11.17 -2.61 16.12
C LEU A 139 -12.27 -3.47 16.79
N PHE A 140 -13.54 -3.06 16.76
CA PHE A 140 -14.68 -3.84 17.24
C PHE A 140 -15.90 -3.56 16.35
N PHE A 141 -16.59 -4.62 15.91
CA PHE A 141 -17.72 -4.53 14.97
C PHE A 141 -19.06 -4.66 15.72
N VAL A 142 -19.58 -3.53 16.21
CA VAL A 142 -20.99 -3.38 16.60
C VAL A 142 -21.52 -2.20 15.80
N PHE A 143 -22.42 -2.45 14.86
CA PHE A 143 -22.95 -1.41 13.96
C PHE A 143 -24.43 -1.22 14.16
N VAL A 144 -24.85 -0.02 14.55
CA VAL A 144 -26.26 0.34 14.59
C VAL A 144 -26.64 0.97 13.26
N LEU A 145 -27.31 0.20 12.41
CA LEU A 145 -27.87 0.73 11.17
C LEU A 145 -29.16 1.48 11.49
N LYS A 146 -29.33 2.74 11.06
CA LYS A 146 -30.59 3.48 11.22
C LYS A 146 -31.42 3.46 9.94
N LEU A 147 -32.65 3.00 10.02
CA LEU A 147 -33.65 3.01 8.96
C LEU A 147 -34.35 4.39 8.94
N LYS A 148 -34.57 4.94 7.73
CA LYS A 148 -35.30 6.20 7.53
C LYS A 148 -36.81 5.99 7.73
#